data_AF-A0A7V8SXU9-F1
#
_entry.id   AF-A0A7V8SXU9-F1
#
_cell.length_a   1.000
_cell.length_b   1.000
_cell.length_c   1.000
_cell.angle_alpha   90.00
_cell.angle_beta   90.00
_cell.angle_gamma   90.00
#
_symmetry.space_group_name_H-M   'P 1'
#
loop_
_entity.id
_entity.type
_entity.pdbx_description
1 polymer ?
#
loop_
_entity_poly.entity_id
_entity_poly.type
_entity_poly.pdbx_seq_one_letter_code
_entity_poly.pdbx_strand_id
1 'polypeptide(L)'
;MIRRSGSEIAEEDFTAAVFRFSGGVYQQFSGVTVNKTDTPPEAATAFEHWKNKVRHRHEIPESFTQAILEGETIDNVDADVLAAVYNPKHPPFLNAYMTGSPHKDLRFFVRMRTGAIPQLDSPEEVALINCGGGGMDDGIWYSQHRINEVKAGTASSREDKRLFATRRYNIETTIGKNNHFFSRATISFQPLVEGERVLKFGLLPTLRVTRVSDESGKDLHFIQESRKEDGSFYVVLDEALPLGKDHTITAEYGGDKVLYDAGGGSYYVRARESWYPNLNGFGEKALYDLTFKVPKNNVVISVGKLRGESTEEGFAVSHWVTPVPVAVAGFNYGKYMKIDIPDDSTHYEITGYYLTELPDSLARFKNGPLGAMAPKSMTKYALEQARAQMQLCTFYFGKAPYENVAITEQPDFNFGQSWPTLVYLPISAYIDSTQRWMLFG
;
A
#
# COMPACT_ATOMS: atom_id res chain seq x y z
N MET A 1 8.92 29.19 -5.12
CA MET A 1 8.35 28.11 -4.28
C MET A 1 8.04 28.74 -2.92
N ILE A 2 6.76 28.91 -2.57
CA ILE A 2 6.37 29.50 -1.28
C ILE A 2 6.45 28.38 -0.25
N ARG A 3 7.25 28.55 0.81
CA ARG A 3 7.28 27.59 1.93
C ARG A 3 5.91 27.62 2.62
N ARG A 4 5.29 26.48 2.90
CA ARG A 4 4.01 26.42 3.63
C ARG A 4 4.12 27.09 5.02
N SER A 5 5.29 27.00 5.65
CA SER A 5 5.60 27.70 6.90
C SER A 5 5.77 29.22 6.76
N GLY A 6 5.91 29.74 5.54
CA GLY A 6 6.20 31.17 5.29
C GLY A 6 7.56 31.67 5.80
N SER A 7 8.38 30.81 6.44
CA SER A 7 9.61 31.20 7.15
C SER A 7 10.72 30.13 7.02
N GLU A 8 11.97 30.54 7.31
CA GLU A 8 13.12 29.62 7.48
C GLU A 8 13.07 28.87 8.80
N ILE A 9 12.33 29.41 9.78
CA ILE A 9 12.22 28.89 11.14
C ILE A 9 10.74 28.57 11.39
N ALA A 10 10.46 27.38 11.91
CA ALA A 10 9.17 27.03 12.50
C ALA A 10 9.30 27.13 14.02
N GLU A 11 8.50 27.99 14.64
CA GLU A 11 8.42 28.17 16.09
C GLU A 11 7.02 27.76 16.54
N GLU A 12 6.93 26.96 17.60
CA GLU A 12 5.67 26.47 18.15
C GLU A 12 5.72 26.51 19.68
N ASP A 13 4.76 27.20 20.30
CA ASP A 13 4.51 27.11 21.73
C ASP A 13 3.71 25.85 22.04
N PHE A 14 4.31 24.93 22.81
CA PHE A 14 3.67 23.67 23.19
C PHE A 14 3.47 23.50 24.70
N THR A 15 2.42 22.79 25.08
CA THR A 15 2.13 22.40 26.46
C THR A 15 2.64 21.00 26.79
N ALA A 16 2.79 20.15 25.78
CA ALA A 16 3.38 18.83 25.91
C ALA A 16 4.14 18.43 24.63
N ALA A 17 5.26 17.73 24.79
CA ALA A 17 5.98 17.09 23.71
C ALA A 17 6.43 15.69 24.12
N VAL A 18 6.18 14.70 23.26
CA VAL A 18 6.65 13.32 23.44
C VAL A 18 7.70 13.03 22.38
N PHE A 19 8.87 12.56 22.82
CA PHE A 19 9.98 12.20 21.96
C PHE A 19 10.16 10.68 21.94
N ARG A 20 10.23 10.10 20.74
CA ARG A 20 10.52 8.68 20.50
C ARG A 20 11.74 8.59 19.61
N PHE A 21 12.77 7.90 20.06
CA PHE A 21 14.08 7.94 19.40
C PHE A 21 14.88 6.67 19.66
N SER A 22 15.83 6.39 18.78
CA SER A 22 16.87 5.36 18.99
C SER A 22 17.84 5.79 20.09
N GLY A 23 18.29 4.85 20.94
CA GLY A 23 18.98 5.16 22.21
C GLY A 23 20.19 6.11 22.12
N GLY A 24 20.99 6.04 21.06
CA GLY A 24 22.16 6.91 20.87
C GLY A 24 21.83 8.39 20.59
N VAL A 25 20.59 8.70 20.23
CA VAL A 25 20.16 10.06 19.86
C VAL A 25 19.91 10.93 21.08
N TYR A 26 19.53 10.34 22.23
CA TYR A 26 19.25 11.08 23.46
C TYR A 26 20.38 12.06 23.81
N GLN A 27 21.63 11.58 23.82
CA GLN A 27 22.81 12.36 24.19
C GLN A 27 23.05 13.56 23.26
N GLN A 28 22.57 13.50 22.02
CA GLN A 28 22.80 14.55 21.02
C GLN A 28 21.91 15.78 21.29
N PHE A 29 20.71 15.59 21.83
CA PHE A 29 19.79 16.70 22.11
C PHE A 29 19.60 16.99 23.60
N SER A 30 19.90 16.04 24.49
CA SER A 30 19.86 16.27 25.95
C SER A 30 20.94 17.24 26.44
N GLY A 31 22.03 17.42 25.69
CA GLY A 31 23.03 18.45 25.97
C GLY A 31 22.55 19.88 25.69
N VAL A 32 21.47 20.02 24.92
CA VAL A 32 20.85 21.31 24.56
C VAL A 32 19.68 21.63 25.51
N THR A 33 19.14 20.64 26.21
CA THR A 33 18.14 20.87 27.26
C THR A 33 18.79 21.48 28.50
N VAL A 34 18.42 22.72 28.81
CA VAL A 34 18.93 23.45 29.98
C VAL A 34 18.28 22.89 31.24
N ASN A 35 19.11 22.48 32.20
CA ASN A 35 18.76 21.92 33.50
C ASN A 35 17.94 20.62 33.47
N LYS A 36 18.52 19.55 34.01
CA LYS A 36 17.78 18.32 34.32
C LYS A 36 16.71 18.67 35.36
N THR A 37 15.45 18.63 34.97
CA THR A 37 14.31 18.82 35.87
C THR A 37 13.76 17.48 36.31
N ASP A 38 13.16 17.43 37.50
CA ASP A 38 12.42 16.25 37.94
C ASP A 38 11.27 15.96 36.95
N THR A 39 10.90 14.69 36.80
CA THR A 39 9.79 14.31 35.93
C THR A 39 8.49 14.92 36.47
N PRO A 40 7.81 15.79 35.71
CA PRO A 40 6.61 16.45 36.20
C PRO A 40 5.47 15.44 36.40
N PRO A 41 4.56 15.65 37.36
CA PRO A 41 3.44 14.76 37.62
C PRO A 41 2.56 14.48 36.38
N GLU A 42 2.48 15.44 35.46
CA GLU A 42 1.66 15.39 34.26
C GLU A 42 2.28 14.54 33.12
N ALA A 43 3.55 14.15 33.23
CA ALA A 43 4.27 13.44 32.17
C ALA A 43 3.60 12.11 31.78
N ALA A 44 3.13 11.35 32.77
CA ALA A 44 2.45 10.08 32.53
C ALA A 44 1.13 10.28 31.76
N THR A 45 0.33 11.27 32.16
CA THR A 45 -0.93 11.62 31.49
C THR A 45 -0.68 12.11 30.07
N ALA A 46 0.36 12.93 29.84
CA ALA A 46 0.73 13.40 28.51
C ALA A 46 1.17 12.24 27.61
N PHE A 47 1.93 11.29 28.15
CA PHE A 47 2.34 10.09 27.43
C PHE A 47 1.15 9.19 27.05
N GLU A 48 0.23 8.93 27.98
CA GLU A 48 -0.97 8.13 27.69
C GLU A 48 -1.90 8.82 26.67
N HIS A 49 -2.06 10.14 26.75
CA HIS A 49 -2.82 10.89 25.76
C HIS A 49 -2.19 10.79 24.36
N TRP A 50 -0.87 10.98 24.27
CA TRP A 50 -0.12 10.80 23.03
C TRP A 50 -0.27 9.37 22.49
N LYS A 51 -0.08 8.37 23.34
CA LYS A 51 -0.14 6.95 22.97
C LYS A 51 -1.49 6.59 22.38
N ASN A 52 -2.58 7.02 23.02
CA ASN A 52 -3.94 6.81 22.51
C ASN A 52 -4.16 7.49 21.15
N LYS A 53 -3.59 8.68 20.94
CA LYS A 53 -3.69 9.42 19.68
C LYS A 53 -2.96 8.70 18.54
N VAL A 54 -1.69 8.36 18.72
CA VAL A 54 -0.88 7.77 17.63
C VAL A 54 -1.22 6.31 17.33
N ARG A 55 -1.95 5.63 18.21
CA ARG A 55 -2.48 4.28 17.98
C ARG A 55 -3.86 4.30 17.35
N HIS A 56 -4.53 5.45 17.25
CA HIS A 56 -5.88 5.48 16.72
C HIS A 56 -5.87 5.45 15.19
N ARG A 57 -6.76 4.62 14.62
CA ARG A 57 -6.89 4.45 13.17
C ARG A 57 -8.28 4.86 12.71
N HIS A 58 -8.34 5.65 11.64
CA HIS A 58 -9.58 6.00 10.97
C HIS A 58 -9.83 5.07 9.77
N GLU A 59 -10.96 4.36 9.76
CA GLU A 59 -11.33 3.53 8.60
C GLU A 59 -11.65 4.40 7.37
N ILE A 60 -12.27 5.55 7.59
CA ILE A 60 -12.52 6.57 6.57
C ILE A 60 -11.78 7.82 7.05
N PRO A 61 -10.67 8.20 6.40
CA PRO A 61 -9.94 9.41 6.77
C PRO A 61 -10.73 10.66 6.38
N GLU A 62 -10.71 11.67 7.24
CA GLU A 62 -11.37 12.96 7.04
C GLU A 62 -10.39 14.03 6.50
N SER A 63 -9.08 13.74 6.55
CA SER A 63 -8.03 14.63 6.06
C SER A 63 -6.93 13.88 5.32
N PHE A 64 -6.06 14.66 4.65
CA PHE A 64 -4.88 14.11 3.99
C PHE A 64 -3.91 13.46 4.98
N THR A 65 -3.63 14.12 6.11
CA THR A 65 -2.72 13.57 7.13
C THR A 65 -3.28 12.31 7.77
N GLN A 66 -4.59 12.25 8.06
CA GLN A 66 -5.23 11.03 8.56
C GLN A 66 -5.14 9.89 7.53
N ALA A 67 -5.35 10.17 6.24
CA ALA A 67 -5.26 9.14 5.20
C ALA A 67 -3.86 8.50 5.14
N ILE A 68 -2.80 9.28 5.40
CA ILE A 68 -1.41 8.81 5.33
C ILE A 68 -0.96 8.22 6.66
N LEU A 69 -1.20 8.91 7.78
CA LEU A 69 -0.60 8.57 9.07
C LEU A 69 -1.49 7.66 9.93
N GLU A 70 -2.78 7.56 9.61
CA GLU A 70 -3.78 6.84 10.41
C GLU A 70 -4.58 5.83 9.56
N GLY A 71 -4.02 5.45 8.40
CA GLY A 71 -4.62 4.55 7.43
C GLY A 71 -4.31 3.07 7.68
N GLU A 72 -4.24 2.28 6.61
CA GLU A 72 -3.97 0.84 6.68
C GLU A 72 -2.51 0.51 7.04
N THR A 73 -1.59 1.43 6.79
CA THR A 73 -0.14 1.28 7.00
C THR A 73 0.39 2.21 8.10
N ILE A 74 -0.47 2.58 9.06
CA ILE A 74 -0.13 3.37 10.25
C ILE A 74 1.17 2.86 10.92
N ASP A 75 2.02 3.77 11.39
CA ASP A 75 3.25 3.39 12.08
C ASP A 75 2.96 2.91 13.50
N ASN A 76 3.57 1.78 13.87
CA ASN A 76 3.66 1.35 15.25
C ASN A 76 4.91 1.94 15.87
N VAL A 77 4.76 3.09 16.52
CA VAL A 77 5.89 3.82 17.10
C VAL A 77 6.63 2.97 18.16
N ASP A 78 5.93 2.05 18.83
CA ASP A 78 6.54 1.14 19.80
C ASP A 78 7.32 0.01 19.10
N ALA A 79 6.87 -0.47 17.93
CA ALA A 79 7.62 -1.42 17.11
C ALA A 79 8.89 -0.79 16.51
N ASP A 80 8.85 0.49 16.13
CA ASP A 80 10.05 1.23 15.68
C ASP A 80 11.08 1.34 16.80
N VAL A 81 10.63 1.63 18.03
CA VAL A 81 11.50 1.63 19.21
C VAL A 81 12.02 0.22 19.51
N LEU A 82 11.18 -0.80 19.38
CA LEU A 82 11.57 -2.20 19.55
C LEU A 82 12.67 -2.61 18.55
N ALA A 83 12.58 -2.15 17.30
CA ALA A 83 13.62 -2.38 16.29
C ALA A 83 14.97 -1.81 16.74
N ALA A 84 14.98 -0.58 17.25
CA ALA A 84 16.18 0.06 17.79
C ALA A 84 16.71 -0.57 19.09
N VAL A 85 15.83 -1.17 19.91
CA VAL A 85 16.24 -1.92 21.11
C VAL A 85 16.90 -3.23 20.73
N TYR A 86 16.35 -3.96 19.75
CA TYR A 86 16.94 -5.21 19.27
C TYR A 86 18.22 -5.02 18.47
N ASN A 87 18.36 -3.89 17.79
CA ASN A 87 19.56 -3.54 17.03
C ASN A 87 20.16 -2.22 17.51
N PRO A 88 21.22 -2.23 18.35
CA PRO A 88 21.92 -1.02 18.74
C PRO A 88 22.52 -0.22 17.57
N LYS A 89 22.69 -0.85 16.40
CA LYS A 89 23.13 -0.22 15.14
C LYS A 89 21.95 0.19 14.23
N HIS A 90 20.71 0.09 14.70
CA HIS A 90 19.54 0.51 13.94
C HIS A 90 19.74 1.96 13.45
N PRO A 91 19.38 2.27 12.19
CA PRO A 91 19.48 3.62 11.67
C PRO A 91 18.79 4.62 12.60
N PRO A 92 19.45 5.72 12.99
CA PRO A 92 18.91 6.54 14.06
C PRO A 92 17.66 7.28 13.61
N PHE A 93 16.74 7.44 14.56
CA PHE A 93 15.55 8.26 14.37
C PHE A 93 15.23 9.11 15.60
N LEU A 94 14.50 10.19 15.37
CA LEU A 94 13.89 11.07 16.34
C LEU A 94 12.52 11.49 15.81
N ASN A 95 11.47 11.08 16.50
CA ASN A 95 10.12 11.54 16.27
C ASN A 95 9.67 12.37 17.46
N ALA A 96 9.30 13.62 17.22
CA ALA A 96 8.71 14.51 18.21
C ALA A 96 7.23 14.73 17.88
N TYR A 97 6.38 14.57 18.88
CA TYR A 97 4.94 14.78 18.80
C TYR A 97 4.57 15.87 19.78
N MET A 98 4.12 17.02 19.28
CA MET A 98 3.89 18.23 20.04
C MET A 98 2.41 18.56 20.09
N THR A 99 1.92 18.89 21.28
CA THR A 99 0.59 19.43 21.49
C THR A 99 0.74 20.88 21.93
N GLY A 100 0.38 21.81 21.06
CA GLY A 100 0.51 23.23 21.29
C GLY A 100 -0.79 24.02 21.28
N SER A 101 -0.61 25.32 21.51
CA SER A 101 -1.72 26.26 21.52
C SER A 101 -2.21 26.55 20.10
N PRO A 102 -1.32 26.94 19.15
CA PRO A 102 -1.64 27.01 17.73
C PRO A 102 -2.03 25.65 17.12
N HIS A 103 -1.22 24.61 17.30
CA HIS A 103 -1.42 23.31 16.63
C HIS A 103 -1.57 22.16 17.64
N LYS A 104 -2.65 21.37 17.53
CA LYS A 104 -2.98 20.30 18.50
C LYS A 104 -2.25 18.98 18.25
N ASP A 105 -1.64 18.81 17.07
CA ASP A 105 -0.84 17.65 16.71
C ASP A 105 0.19 18.04 15.64
N LEU A 106 1.29 18.62 16.09
CA LEU A 106 2.44 18.94 15.26
C LEU A 106 3.48 17.84 15.41
N ARG A 107 3.92 17.24 14.31
CA ARG A 107 4.88 16.13 14.30
C ARG A 107 6.14 16.54 13.56
N PHE A 108 7.29 16.37 14.21
CA PHE A 108 8.60 16.58 13.61
C PHE A 108 9.37 15.27 13.59
N PHE A 109 9.66 14.76 12.40
CA PHE A 109 10.28 13.45 12.20
C PHE A 109 11.64 13.62 11.55
N VAL A 110 12.62 12.91 12.11
CA VAL A 110 13.95 12.72 11.56
C VAL A 110 14.23 11.23 11.55
N ARG A 111 14.24 10.60 10.37
CA ARG A 111 14.46 9.15 10.22
C ARG A 111 15.53 8.91 9.16
N MET A 112 16.70 8.40 9.58
CA MET A 112 17.84 8.22 8.67
C MET A 112 17.63 7.11 7.63
N ARG A 113 16.64 6.26 7.84
CA ARG A 113 16.19 5.21 6.91
C ARG A 113 14.65 5.17 6.93
N THR A 114 14.04 4.44 6.00
CA THR A 114 12.60 4.38 5.67
C THR A 114 11.93 5.68 5.20
N GLY A 115 12.61 6.82 5.29
CA GLY A 115 12.02 8.13 5.08
C GLY A 115 11.29 8.63 6.32
N ALA A 116 11.13 9.95 6.44
CA ALA A 116 10.43 10.58 7.56
C ALA A 116 8.95 10.19 7.60
N ILE A 117 8.33 9.98 6.44
CA ILE A 117 6.94 9.56 6.27
C ILE A 117 6.94 8.28 5.43
N PRO A 118 7.13 7.09 6.04
CA PRO A 118 7.28 5.84 5.29
C PRO A 118 6.09 5.52 4.38
N GLN A 119 4.89 6.00 4.72
CA GLN A 119 3.65 5.78 3.94
C GLN A 119 3.64 6.50 2.58
N LEU A 120 4.63 7.35 2.30
CA LEU A 120 4.77 8.04 1.03
C LEU A 120 5.85 7.43 0.11
N ASP A 121 6.51 6.35 0.54
CA ASP A 121 7.64 5.74 -0.18
C ASP A 121 8.72 6.77 -0.59
N SER A 122 8.93 7.79 0.26
CA SER A 122 9.86 8.89 0.02
C SER A 122 11.20 8.66 0.73
N PRO A 123 12.34 9.06 0.12
CA PRO A 123 13.64 8.98 0.76
C PRO A 123 13.98 10.15 1.68
N GLU A 124 13.16 11.21 1.73
CA GLU A 124 13.44 12.39 2.55
C GLU A 124 13.44 12.05 4.06
N GLU A 125 14.51 12.39 4.76
CA GLU A 125 14.72 12.01 6.16
C GLU A 125 14.11 12.97 7.16
N VAL A 126 13.70 14.16 6.75
CA VAL A 126 13.21 15.21 7.65
C VAL A 126 11.83 15.68 7.22
N ALA A 127 10.86 15.61 8.14
CA ALA A 127 9.51 16.14 7.91
C ALA A 127 8.96 16.95 9.10
N LEU A 128 8.18 17.98 8.77
CA LEU A 128 7.30 18.69 9.70
C LEU A 128 5.87 18.59 9.18
N ILE A 129 4.97 18.11 10.03
CA ILE A 129 3.61 17.73 9.65
C ILE A 129 2.63 18.31 10.67
N ASN A 130 1.62 19.03 10.20
CA ASN A 130 0.50 19.47 11.02
C ASN A 130 -0.69 18.54 10.77
N CYS A 131 -1.05 17.73 11.77
CA CYS A 131 -2.19 16.83 11.71
C CYS A 131 -3.43 17.56 12.24
N GLY A 132 -3.88 18.56 11.46
CA GLY A 132 -4.93 19.51 11.84
C GLY A 132 -6.36 18.98 11.67
N GLY A 133 -6.55 17.68 11.40
CA GLY A 133 -7.87 17.07 11.26
C GLY A 133 -8.71 17.66 10.11
N GLY A 134 -8.06 18.04 9.01
CA GLY A 134 -8.73 18.55 7.80
C GLY A 134 -8.91 20.07 7.74
N GLY A 135 -8.34 20.81 8.71
CA GLY A 135 -8.17 22.27 8.60
C GLY A 135 -7.37 22.70 7.37
N MET A 136 -7.45 23.98 7.00
CA MET A 136 -6.72 24.51 5.82
C MET A 136 -5.20 24.38 5.93
N ASP A 137 -4.70 24.29 7.16
CA ASP A 137 -3.30 24.14 7.53
C ASP A 137 -2.90 22.66 7.72
N ASP A 138 -3.80 21.70 7.54
CA ASP A 138 -3.50 20.27 7.55
C ASP A 138 -2.50 19.90 6.44
N GLY A 139 -1.54 19.03 6.78
CA GLY A 139 -0.64 18.42 5.82
C GLY A 139 0.83 18.53 6.17
N ILE A 140 1.64 18.17 5.17
CA ILE A 140 3.10 18.21 5.26
C ILE A 140 3.55 19.64 4.98
N TRP A 141 4.18 20.26 5.96
CA TRP A 141 4.69 21.64 5.85
C TRP A 141 6.13 21.67 5.34
N TYR A 142 6.88 20.63 5.65
CA TYR A 142 8.26 20.44 5.22
C TYR A 142 8.53 18.95 5.03
N SER A 143 9.18 18.58 3.93
CA SER A 143 9.76 17.24 3.67
C SER A 143 11.00 17.44 2.80
N GLN A 144 12.19 17.11 3.32
CA GLN A 144 13.45 17.31 2.60
C GLN A 144 14.52 16.31 3.03
N HIS A 145 15.50 16.12 2.13
CA HIS A 145 16.79 15.52 2.45
C HIS A 145 17.55 16.36 3.49
N ARG A 146 18.57 15.77 4.12
CA ARG A 146 19.38 16.51 5.10
C ARG A 146 20.16 17.64 4.42
N ILE A 147 20.37 18.71 5.17
CA ILE A 147 21.09 19.90 4.69
C ILE A 147 22.49 19.58 4.15
N ASN A 148 23.17 18.59 4.73
CA ASN A 148 24.50 18.16 4.27
C ASN A 148 24.43 17.51 2.88
N GLU A 149 23.42 16.70 2.60
CA GLU A 149 23.21 16.07 1.28
C GLU A 149 22.84 17.10 0.23
N VAL A 150 21.99 18.06 0.59
CA VAL A 150 21.62 19.17 -0.29
C VAL A 150 22.84 20.05 -0.61
N LYS A 151 23.62 20.44 0.40
CA LYS A 151 24.84 21.25 0.21
C LYS A 151 25.92 20.52 -0.59
N ALA A 152 26.03 19.21 -0.43
CA ALA A 152 26.96 18.38 -1.18
C ALA A 152 26.47 18.03 -2.60
N GLY A 153 25.21 18.33 -2.93
CA GLY A 153 24.60 17.96 -4.21
C GLY A 153 24.38 16.45 -4.37
N THR A 154 24.31 15.69 -3.26
CA THR A 154 24.14 14.23 -3.27
C THR A 154 22.71 13.78 -3.01
N ALA A 155 21.83 14.68 -2.58
CA ALA A 155 20.43 14.42 -2.33
C ALA A 155 19.73 13.84 -3.58
N SER A 156 19.02 12.72 -3.43
CA SER A 156 18.33 12.09 -4.55
C SER A 156 17.03 11.39 -4.15
N SER A 157 15.98 11.61 -4.95
CA SER A 157 14.72 10.85 -4.85
C SER A 157 14.87 9.36 -5.18
N ARG A 158 16.08 8.88 -5.51
CA ARG A 158 16.40 7.47 -5.82
C ARG A 158 17.18 6.77 -4.71
N GLU A 159 17.38 7.41 -3.56
CA GLU A 159 18.11 6.80 -2.45
C GLU A 159 17.39 5.57 -1.89
N ASP A 160 18.13 4.49 -1.64
CA ASP A 160 17.58 3.27 -1.07
C ASP A 160 17.51 3.33 0.46
N LYS A 161 16.34 3.73 0.96
CA LYS A 161 16.05 3.82 2.39
C LYS A 161 15.37 2.57 2.96
N ARG A 162 15.39 1.41 2.30
CA ARG A 162 14.72 0.20 2.81
C ARG A 162 15.56 -0.53 3.86
N LEU A 163 14.93 -1.15 4.86
CA LEU A 163 15.63 -2.02 5.82
C LEU A 163 15.87 -3.42 5.28
N PHE A 164 14.96 -3.90 4.43
CA PHE A 164 14.98 -5.22 3.81
C PHE A 164 14.64 -5.09 2.32
N ALA A 165 15.28 -5.89 1.47
CA ALA A 165 14.94 -6.03 0.06
C ALA A 165 14.10 -7.27 -0.16
N THR A 166 12.93 -7.12 -0.73
CA THR A 166 12.02 -8.18 -1.15
C THR A 166 12.45 -8.75 -2.49
N ARG A 167 12.50 -10.07 -2.59
CA ARG A 167 12.86 -10.78 -3.82
C ARG A 167 11.65 -11.39 -4.50
N ARG A 168 10.81 -12.07 -3.73
CA ARG A 168 9.71 -12.87 -4.26
C ARG A 168 8.56 -12.98 -3.26
N TYR A 169 7.36 -13.00 -3.82
CA TYR A 169 6.14 -13.45 -3.16
C TYR A 169 5.65 -14.73 -3.83
N ASN A 170 5.37 -15.75 -3.03
CA ASN A 170 4.49 -16.86 -3.41
C ASN A 170 3.24 -16.77 -2.54
N ILE A 171 2.09 -16.56 -3.17
CA ILE A 171 0.83 -16.30 -2.46
C ILE A 171 -0.24 -17.25 -2.95
N GLU A 172 -0.81 -18.00 -2.03
CA GLU A 172 -1.98 -18.82 -2.26
C GLU A 172 -3.18 -18.18 -1.55
N THR A 173 -4.23 -17.87 -2.30
CA THR A 173 -5.43 -17.21 -1.77
C THR A 173 -6.67 -18.00 -2.16
N THR A 174 -7.48 -18.34 -1.17
CA THR A 174 -8.84 -18.85 -1.35
C THR A 174 -9.85 -17.76 -1.00
N ILE A 175 -10.76 -17.48 -1.94
CA ILE A 175 -11.88 -16.57 -1.75
C ILE A 175 -13.14 -17.42 -1.58
N GLY A 176 -13.70 -17.42 -0.38
CA GLY A 176 -14.91 -18.17 -0.05
C GLY A 176 -16.15 -17.66 -0.80
N LYS A 177 -17.23 -18.45 -0.79
CA LYS A 177 -18.54 -18.03 -1.36
C LYS A 177 -19.13 -16.80 -0.66
N ASN A 178 -18.68 -16.52 0.55
CA ASN A 178 -19.00 -15.34 1.36
C ASN A 178 -17.98 -14.20 1.18
N ASN A 179 -17.09 -14.29 0.19
CA ASN A 179 -16.00 -13.35 -0.09
C ASN A 179 -14.93 -13.25 1.01
N HIS A 180 -14.92 -14.18 1.97
CA HIS A 180 -13.88 -14.24 3.00
C HIS A 180 -12.57 -14.74 2.39
N PHE A 181 -11.47 -14.10 2.76
CA PHE A 181 -10.13 -14.45 2.31
C PHE A 181 -9.48 -15.43 3.29
N PHE A 182 -8.87 -16.46 2.75
CA PHE A 182 -7.90 -17.30 3.45
C PHE A 182 -6.63 -17.33 2.60
N SER A 183 -5.51 -16.90 3.14
CA SER A 183 -4.29 -16.76 2.37
C SER A 183 -3.06 -17.24 3.14
N ARG A 184 -2.09 -17.74 2.37
CA ARG A 184 -0.73 -18.01 2.82
C ARG A 184 0.21 -17.27 1.88
N ALA A 185 1.06 -16.41 2.44
CA ALA A 185 2.10 -15.70 1.70
C ALA A 185 3.48 -16.12 2.19
N THR A 186 4.27 -16.66 1.29
CA THR A 186 5.69 -16.96 1.48
C THR A 186 6.50 -15.82 0.86
N ILE A 187 7.29 -15.13 1.68
CA ILE A 187 7.97 -13.87 1.32
C ILE A 187 9.46 -14.11 1.44
N SER A 188 10.16 -14.03 0.31
CA SER A 188 11.62 -14.11 0.27
C SER A 188 12.22 -12.72 0.26
N PHE A 189 13.17 -12.46 1.16
CA PHE A 189 13.78 -11.14 1.37
C PHE A 189 15.25 -11.24 1.78
N GLN A 190 15.96 -10.11 1.74
CA GLN A 190 17.33 -9.96 2.23
C GLN A 190 17.43 -8.76 3.18
N PRO A 191 18.12 -8.87 4.34
CA PRO A 191 18.46 -7.71 5.14
C PRO A 191 19.41 -6.76 4.39
N LEU A 192 19.12 -5.46 4.45
CA LEU A 192 19.97 -4.38 3.90
C LEU A 192 20.70 -3.59 4.99
N VAL A 193 20.37 -3.81 6.26
CA VAL A 193 21.11 -3.31 7.42
C VAL A 193 21.45 -4.52 8.28
N GLU A 194 22.70 -4.57 8.74
CA GLU A 194 23.14 -5.57 9.70
C GLU A 194 22.39 -5.42 11.03
N GLY A 195 21.91 -6.54 11.58
CA GLY A 195 21.29 -6.55 12.91
C GLY A 195 19.77 -6.33 12.93
N GLU A 196 19.15 -5.95 11.81
CA GLU A 196 17.70 -5.70 11.77
C GLU A 196 16.88 -6.97 11.98
N ARG A 197 15.80 -6.82 12.74
CA ARG A 197 14.96 -7.94 13.21
C ARG A 197 13.47 -7.67 13.15
N VAL A 198 13.05 -6.44 12.88
CA VAL A 198 11.63 -6.07 12.85
C VAL A 198 11.24 -5.69 11.42
N LEU A 199 10.32 -6.45 10.83
CA LEU A 199 9.84 -6.23 9.47
C LEU A 199 8.43 -5.66 9.54
N LYS A 200 8.20 -4.49 8.94
CA LYS A 200 6.87 -3.88 8.80
C LYS A 200 6.24 -4.32 7.47
N PHE A 201 5.00 -4.75 7.51
CA PHE A 201 4.22 -5.07 6.32
C PHE A 201 2.98 -4.18 6.23
N GLY A 202 2.72 -3.63 5.05
CA GLY A 202 1.39 -3.15 4.68
C GLY A 202 0.46 -4.34 4.53
N LEU A 203 -0.60 -4.39 5.32
CA LEU A 203 -1.63 -5.41 5.28
C LEU A 203 -2.93 -4.77 5.77
N LEU A 204 -4.03 -5.00 5.06
CA LEU A 204 -5.34 -4.50 5.46
C LEU A 204 -5.64 -4.96 6.90
N PRO A 205 -5.93 -4.06 7.86
CA PRO A 205 -6.10 -4.44 9.27
C PRO A 205 -7.22 -5.46 9.57
N THR A 206 -8.16 -5.66 8.65
CA THR A 206 -9.19 -6.71 8.75
C THR A 206 -8.71 -8.08 8.32
N LEU A 207 -7.57 -8.18 7.63
CA LEU A 207 -6.85 -9.42 7.38
C LEU A 207 -5.99 -9.75 8.60
N ARG A 208 -6.46 -10.70 9.41
CA ARG A 208 -5.82 -11.09 10.66
C ARG A 208 -4.81 -12.20 10.41
N VAL A 209 -3.60 -11.96 10.87
CA VAL A 209 -2.53 -12.96 10.83
C VAL A 209 -2.76 -13.96 11.96
N THR A 210 -2.75 -15.24 11.62
CA THR A 210 -2.94 -16.34 12.56
C THR A 210 -1.62 -17.03 12.90
N ARG A 211 -0.67 -17.02 11.97
CA ARG A 211 0.64 -17.65 12.15
C ARG A 211 1.69 -16.99 11.26
N VAL A 212 2.90 -16.86 11.80
CA VAL A 212 4.10 -16.54 11.03
C VAL A 212 5.14 -17.59 11.35
N SER A 213 5.84 -18.09 10.33
CA SER A 213 6.91 -19.07 10.50
C SER A 213 8.14 -18.74 9.65
N ASP A 214 9.31 -19.18 10.10
CA ASP A 214 10.56 -19.08 9.36
C ASP A 214 10.71 -20.20 8.30
N GLU A 215 11.87 -20.23 7.64
CA GLU A 215 12.22 -21.23 6.63
C GLU A 215 12.28 -22.68 7.14
N SER A 216 12.46 -22.88 8.45
CA SER A 216 12.43 -24.20 9.09
C SER A 216 11.01 -24.63 9.52
N GLY A 217 10.03 -23.72 9.39
CA GLY A 217 8.67 -23.90 9.87
C GLY A 217 8.50 -23.59 11.37
N LYS A 218 9.51 -23.00 12.02
CA LYS A 218 9.42 -22.56 13.41
C LYS A 218 8.59 -21.28 13.48
N ASP A 219 7.71 -21.19 14.47
CA ASP A 219 6.87 -20.02 14.67
C ASP A 219 7.69 -18.80 15.09
N LEU A 220 7.35 -17.66 14.50
CA LEU A 220 7.94 -16.35 14.79
C LEU A 220 6.97 -15.46 15.55
N HIS A 221 7.51 -14.53 16.33
CA HIS A 221 6.72 -13.50 16.98
C HIS A 221 6.23 -12.46 15.96
N PHE A 222 5.03 -11.95 16.16
CA PHE A 222 4.47 -10.88 15.35
C PHE A 222 3.63 -9.90 16.17
N ILE A 223 3.49 -8.68 15.66
CA ILE A 223 2.65 -7.63 16.23
C ILE A 223 1.54 -7.35 15.21
N GLN A 224 0.30 -7.40 15.68
CA GLN A 224 -0.86 -6.90 14.94
C GLN A 224 -1.94 -6.53 15.95
N GLU A 225 -2.05 -5.25 16.30
CA GLU A 225 -3.00 -4.83 17.32
C GLU A 225 -4.44 -4.85 16.79
N SER A 226 -5.39 -4.31 17.54
CA SER A 226 -6.78 -4.22 17.12
C SER A 226 -6.91 -3.44 15.80
N ARG A 227 -7.80 -3.87 14.90
CA ARG A 227 -8.05 -3.16 13.62
C ARG A 227 -8.56 -1.71 13.77
N LYS A 228 -9.02 -1.35 14.97
CA LYS A 228 -9.48 0.00 15.36
C LYS A 228 -8.38 0.81 16.08
N GLU A 229 -7.30 0.15 16.43
CA GLU A 229 -6.06 0.76 16.92
C GLU A 229 -5.02 0.66 15.80
N ASP A 230 -3.77 0.42 16.14
CA ASP A 230 -2.68 0.19 15.20
C ASP A 230 -2.72 -1.23 14.64
N GLY A 231 -3.52 -1.39 13.59
CA GLY A 231 -3.71 -2.66 12.91
C GLY A 231 -2.56 -3.09 11.99
N SER A 232 -1.45 -2.36 11.95
CA SER A 232 -0.31 -2.70 11.11
C SER A 232 0.34 -4.01 11.54
N PHE A 233 0.88 -4.73 10.56
CA PHE A 233 1.47 -6.06 10.78
C PHE A 233 2.99 -5.98 10.80
N TYR A 234 3.60 -6.48 11.87
CA TYR A 234 5.06 -6.60 12.00
C TYR A 234 5.47 -8.02 12.34
N VAL A 235 6.59 -8.48 11.77
CA VAL A 235 7.25 -9.73 12.16
C VAL A 235 8.51 -9.40 12.93
N VAL A 236 8.74 -10.12 14.04
CA VAL A 236 9.93 -9.98 14.89
C VAL A 236 10.74 -11.27 14.81
N LEU A 237 11.94 -11.15 14.26
CA LEU A 237 12.90 -12.25 14.17
C LEU A 237 13.58 -12.49 15.52
N ASP A 238 13.79 -13.77 15.87
CA ASP A 238 14.47 -14.16 17.11
C ASP A 238 15.96 -13.79 17.11
N GLU A 239 16.57 -13.76 15.93
CA GLU A 239 17.97 -13.42 15.73
C GLU A 239 18.13 -12.56 14.47
N ALA A 240 19.21 -11.79 14.42
CA ALA A 240 19.54 -11.03 13.22
C ALA A 240 20.01 -11.96 12.10
N LEU A 241 19.45 -11.78 10.91
CA LEU A 241 19.79 -12.58 9.75
C LEU A 241 21.07 -12.07 9.09
N PRO A 242 21.93 -12.96 8.55
CA PRO A 242 23.12 -12.56 7.81
C PRO A 242 22.78 -11.73 6.56
N LEU A 243 23.56 -10.67 6.34
CA LEU A 243 23.52 -9.87 5.10
C LEU A 243 23.82 -10.72 3.87
N GLY A 244 23.25 -10.32 2.73
CA GLY A 244 23.56 -10.88 1.41
C GLY A 244 23.02 -12.29 1.15
N LYS A 245 22.24 -12.86 2.07
CA LYS A 245 21.51 -14.12 1.88
C LYS A 245 20.02 -13.86 1.77
N ASP A 246 19.37 -14.64 0.89
CA ASP A 246 17.91 -14.73 0.85
C ASP A 246 17.42 -15.53 2.05
N HIS A 247 16.38 -15.03 2.69
CA HIS A 247 15.65 -15.67 3.77
C HIS A 247 14.17 -15.66 3.45
N THR A 248 13.41 -16.53 4.09
CA THR A 248 11.98 -16.64 3.84
C THR A 248 11.19 -16.64 5.13
N ILE A 249 10.05 -15.95 5.13
CA ILE A 249 8.99 -16.10 6.13
C ILE A 249 7.69 -16.53 5.46
N THR A 250 6.86 -17.26 6.18
CA THR A 250 5.51 -17.63 5.74
C THR A 250 4.48 -17.06 6.70
N ALA A 251 3.57 -16.24 6.19
CA ALA A 251 2.45 -15.68 6.94
C ALA A 251 1.13 -16.32 6.50
N GLU A 252 0.35 -16.82 7.46
CA GLU A 252 -1.02 -17.29 7.29
C GLU A 252 -1.98 -16.24 7.82
N TYR A 253 -2.95 -15.82 7.00
CA TYR A 253 -3.85 -14.73 7.32
C TYR A 253 -5.19 -14.87 6.62
N GLY A 254 -6.22 -14.24 7.18
CA GLY A 254 -7.56 -14.26 6.60
C GLY A 254 -8.45 -13.16 7.14
N GLY A 255 -9.54 -12.88 6.44
CA GLY A 255 -10.43 -11.80 6.81
C GLY A 255 -11.36 -11.35 5.69
N ASP A 256 -12.01 -10.22 5.93
CA ASP A 256 -12.99 -9.62 5.03
C ASP A 256 -12.52 -8.24 4.55
N LYS A 257 -13.36 -7.56 3.77
CA LYS A 257 -13.16 -6.19 3.25
C LYS A 257 -12.03 -6.03 2.22
N VAL A 258 -11.49 -7.13 1.68
CA VAL A 258 -10.71 -7.06 0.43
C VAL A 258 -11.64 -6.77 -0.74
N LEU A 259 -12.77 -7.50 -0.78
CA LEU A 259 -13.80 -7.40 -1.81
C LEU A 259 -15.08 -6.77 -1.25
N TYR A 260 -15.68 -5.88 -2.04
CA TYR A 260 -17.01 -5.35 -1.80
C TYR A 260 -17.90 -5.68 -2.99
N ASP A 261 -18.98 -6.41 -2.73
CA ASP A 261 -19.95 -6.78 -3.76
C ASP A 261 -20.65 -5.51 -4.27
N ALA A 262 -20.54 -5.27 -5.58
CA ALA A 262 -21.16 -4.13 -6.24
C ALA A 262 -22.45 -4.52 -6.97
N GLY A 263 -22.90 -5.78 -6.86
CA GLY A 263 -24.03 -6.31 -7.61
C GLY A 263 -23.66 -6.74 -9.03
N GLY A 264 -24.55 -7.50 -9.68
CA GLY A 264 -24.36 -7.96 -11.07
C GLY A 264 -23.16 -8.91 -11.29
N GLY A 265 -22.53 -9.41 -10.21
CA GLY A 265 -21.27 -10.15 -10.30
C GLY A 265 -20.03 -9.27 -10.41
N SER A 266 -20.17 -7.96 -10.19
CA SER A 266 -19.11 -6.97 -10.08
C SER A 266 -18.62 -6.83 -8.64
N TYR A 267 -17.32 -6.63 -8.44
CA TYR A 267 -16.74 -6.38 -7.13
C TYR A 267 -15.77 -5.20 -7.18
N TYR A 268 -15.74 -4.42 -6.08
CA TYR A 268 -14.62 -3.52 -5.82
C TYR A 268 -13.53 -4.27 -5.05
N VAL A 269 -12.32 -4.30 -5.59
CA VAL A 269 -11.12 -4.69 -4.86
C VAL A 269 -10.55 -3.45 -4.19
N ARG A 270 -10.88 -3.25 -2.91
CA ARG A 270 -10.48 -2.04 -2.16
C ARG A 270 -9.11 -2.16 -1.52
N ALA A 271 -8.76 -3.35 -1.02
CA ALA A 271 -7.43 -3.62 -0.50
C ALA A 271 -6.49 -3.81 -1.69
N ARG A 272 -5.92 -2.69 -2.15
CA ARG A 272 -5.22 -2.58 -3.42
C ARG A 272 -3.84 -3.23 -3.37
N GLU A 273 -2.90 -2.63 -2.66
CA GLU A 273 -1.56 -3.17 -2.39
C GLU A 273 -1.47 -3.88 -1.03
N SER A 274 -2.54 -3.83 -0.23
CA SER A 274 -2.63 -4.30 1.15
C SER A 274 -3.40 -5.61 1.33
N TRP A 275 -3.83 -6.29 0.24
CA TRP A 275 -4.50 -7.60 0.32
C TRP A 275 -3.54 -8.76 0.68
N TYR A 276 -2.24 -8.49 0.69
CA TYR A 276 -1.17 -9.38 1.11
C TYR A 276 -0.16 -8.62 1.97
N PRO A 277 0.66 -9.30 2.79
CA PRO A 277 1.71 -8.65 3.55
C PRO A 277 2.78 -8.07 2.62
N ASN A 278 2.67 -6.78 2.31
CA ASN A 278 3.56 -6.07 1.41
C ASN A 278 4.67 -5.36 2.22
N LEU A 279 5.94 -5.68 1.96
CA LEU A 279 7.07 -5.22 2.78
C LEU A 279 7.54 -3.80 2.42
N ASN A 280 7.47 -3.43 1.14
CA ASN A 280 8.10 -2.19 0.64
C ASN A 280 7.18 -1.36 -0.28
N GLY A 281 5.86 -1.58 -0.22
CA GLY A 281 4.89 -0.77 -0.96
C GLY A 281 5.16 -0.77 -2.47
N PHE A 282 5.29 0.43 -3.05
CA PHE A 282 5.69 0.63 -4.44
C PHE A 282 7.20 0.90 -4.59
N GLY A 283 7.94 0.98 -3.49
CA GLY A 283 9.36 1.31 -3.43
C GLY A 283 10.31 0.21 -3.94
N GLU A 284 9.79 -0.97 -4.29
CA GLU A 284 10.59 -2.09 -4.81
C GLU A 284 9.85 -2.90 -5.87
N LYS A 285 10.60 -3.55 -6.77
CA LYS A 285 10.09 -4.59 -7.66
C LYS A 285 10.44 -5.99 -7.16
N ALA A 286 9.45 -6.87 -7.13
CA ALA A 286 9.60 -8.28 -6.74
C ALA A 286 8.98 -9.22 -7.76
N LEU A 287 9.35 -10.50 -7.71
CA LEU A 287 8.69 -11.56 -8.49
C LEU A 287 7.44 -12.05 -7.74
N TYR A 288 6.37 -12.36 -8.48
CA TYR A 288 5.14 -12.88 -7.90
C TYR A 288 4.75 -14.21 -8.55
N ASP A 289 4.40 -15.16 -7.70
CA ASP A 289 3.82 -16.45 -8.02
C ASP A 289 2.50 -16.56 -7.24
N LEU A 290 1.38 -16.46 -7.94
CA LEU A 290 0.07 -16.22 -7.35
C LEU A 290 -0.89 -17.34 -7.73
N THR A 291 -1.48 -17.99 -6.74
CA THR A 291 -2.52 -19.00 -6.94
C THR A 291 -3.81 -18.55 -6.28
N PHE A 292 -4.89 -18.49 -7.05
CA PHE A 292 -6.21 -18.13 -6.56
C PHE A 292 -7.18 -19.30 -6.68
N LYS A 293 -7.92 -19.58 -5.61
CA LYS A 293 -9.05 -20.53 -5.57
C LYS A 293 -10.34 -19.76 -5.29
N VAL A 294 -11.30 -19.81 -6.22
CA VAL A 294 -12.51 -18.97 -6.18
C VAL A 294 -13.78 -19.76 -6.55
N PRO A 295 -14.98 -19.28 -6.22
CA PRO A 295 -16.22 -19.94 -6.64
C PRO A 295 -16.27 -20.03 -8.18
N LYS A 296 -16.70 -21.18 -8.74
CA LYS A 296 -16.64 -21.48 -10.19
C LYS A 296 -17.22 -20.43 -11.13
N ASN A 297 -18.18 -19.64 -10.68
CA ASN A 297 -18.83 -18.64 -11.51
C ASN A 297 -18.07 -17.31 -11.54
N ASN A 298 -17.04 -17.17 -10.72
CA ASN A 298 -16.16 -16.00 -10.66
C ASN A 298 -14.79 -16.37 -11.24
N VAL A 299 -14.14 -15.39 -11.84
CA VAL A 299 -12.77 -15.48 -12.33
C VAL A 299 -11.91 -14.45 -11.61
N VAL A 300 -10.61 -14.74 -11.53
CA VAL A 300 -9.59 -13.79 -11.10
C VAL A 300 -8.79 -13.36 -12.32
N ILE A 301 -8.50 -12.07 -12.41
CA ILE A 301 -7.65 -11.49 -13.44
C ILE A 301 -6.51 -10.82 -12.69
N SER A 302 -5.32 -11.41 -12.71
CA SER A 302 -4.18 -10.92 -11.91
C SER A 302 -3.06 -10.37 -12.80
N VAL A 303 -2.05 -9.79 -12.14
CA VAL A 303 -0.80 -9.38 -12.77
C VAL A 303 0.01 -10.61 -13.25
N GLY A 304 0.86 -10.41 -14.25
CA GLY A 304 1.68 -11.46 -14.83
C GLY A 304 0.97 -12.28 -15.92
N LYS A 305 1.50 -13.47 -16.16
CA LYS A 305 1.01 -14.41 -17.19
C LYS A 305 0.26 -15.55 -16.52
N LEU A 306 -0.95 -15.83 -17.01
CA LEU A 306 -1.70 -17.03 -16.63
C LEU A 306 -0.94 -18.28 -17.08
N ARG A 307 -0.54 -19.12 -16.13
CA ARG A 307 0.23 -20.35 -16.36
C ARG A 307 -0.63 -21.60 -16.36
N GLY A 308 -1.76 -21.57 -15.67
CA GLY A 308 -2.67 -22.71 -15.64
C GLY A 308 -4.00 -22.36 -15.00
N GLU A 309 -5.02 -23.12 -15.39
CA GLU A 309 -6.34 -23.11 -14.80
C GLU A 309 -6.76 -24.55 -14.50
N SER A 310 -7.45 -24.75 -13.38
CA SER A 310 -7.97 -26.06 -12.99
C SER A 310 -9.26 -25.90 -12.17
N THR A 311 -9.80 -27.03 -11.71
CA THR A 311 -10.93 -27.04 -10.78
C THR A 311 -10.61 -28.00 -9.64
N GLU A 312 -10.73 -27.53 -8.41
CA GLU A 312 -10.47 -28.30 -7.19
C GLU A 312 -11.66 -28.17 -6.25
N GLU A 313 -12.23 -29.29 -5.80
CA GLU A 313 -13.29 -29.31 -4.76
C GLU A 313 -14.48 -28.36 -5.02
N GLY A 314 -14.80 -28.10 -6.28
CA GLY A 314 -15.89 -27.19 -6.63
C GLY A 314 -15.50 -25.70 -6.74
N PHE A 315 -14.21 -25.37 -6.66
CA PHE A 315 -13.61 -24.05 -6.90
C PHE A 315 -12.87 -24.02 -8.24
N ALA A 316 -12.90 -22.87 -8.91
CA ALA A 316 -12.00 -22.57 -10.02
C ALA A 316 -10.64 -22.14 -9.46
N VAL A 317 -9.56 -22.67 -10.02
CA VAL A 317 -8.19 -22.35 -9.61
C VAL A 317 -7.45 -21.72 -10.78
N SER A 318 -6.71 -20.64 -10.53
CA SER A 318 -5.87 -19.99 -11.53
C SER A 318 -4.48 -19.69 -10.96
N HIS A 319 -3.45 -19.91 -11.77
CA HIS A 319 -2.04 -19.72 -11.41
C HIS A 319 -1.40 -18.65 -12.30
N TRP A 320 -0.85 -17.61 -11.70
CA TRP A 320 -0.30 -16.44 -12.37
C TRP A 320 1.14 -16.20 -11.94
N VAL A 321 2.02 -15.92 -12.91
CA VAL A 321 3.44 -15.69 -12.64
C VAL A 321 3.94 -14.45 -13.36
N THR A 322 4.63 -13.57 -12.66
CA THR A 322 5.30 -12.43 -13.29
C THR A 322 6.64 -12.88 -13.88
N PRO A 323 6.88 -12.69 -15.20
CA PRO A 323 8.13 -13.14 -15.83
C PRO A 323 9.32 -12.23 -15.49
N VAL A 324 9.04 -11.00 -15.06
CA VAL A 324 10.01 -10.00 -14.59
C VAL A 324 9.56 -9.45 -13.24
N PRO A 325 10.47 -8.89 -12.42
CA PRO A 325 10.08 -8.20 -11.20
C PRO A 325 9.17 -7.00 -11.48
N VAL A 326 8.09 -6.87 -10.71
CA VAL A 326 7.12 -5.78 -10.84
C VAL A 326 6.88 -5.11 -9.48
N ALA A 327 6.39 -3.86 -9.50
CA ALA A 327 6.32 -3.05 -8.28
C ALA A 327 5.31 -3.57 -7.25
N VAL A 328 4.23 -4.21 -7.71
CA VAL A 328 3.08 -4.56 -6.86
C VAL A 328 2.23 -5.60 -7.57
N ALA A 329 1.58 -6.49 -6.81
CA ALA A 329 0.55 -7.37 -7.31
C ALA A 329 -0.86 -6.85 -7.01
N GLY A 330 -1.68 -6.78 -8.05
CA GLY A 330 -3.12 -6.56 -7.97
C GLY A 330 -3.89 -7.71 -8.63
N PHE A 331 -5.18 -7.76 -8.38
CA PHE A 331 -6.09 -8.63 -9.10
C PHE A 331 -7.48 -8.02 -9.16
N ASN A 332 -8.23 -8.36 -10.20
CA ASN A 332 -9.66 -8.11 -10.30
C ASN A 332 -10.43 -9.42 -10.16
N TYR A 333 -11.68 -9.34 -9.73
CA TYR A 333 -12.50 -10.50 -9.37
C TYR A 333 -13.97 -10.27 -9.70
N GLY A 334 -14.62 -11.26 -10.30
CA GLY A 334 -16.05 -11.18 -10.60
C GLY A 334 -16.47 -12.16 -11.69
N LYS A 335 -17.68 -11.99 -12.21
CA LYS A 335 -18.28 -12.83 -13.25
C LYS A 335 -17.90 -12.38 -14.66
N TYR A 336 -16.61 -12.08 -14.86
CA TYR A 336 -16.13 -11.50 -16.10
C TYR A 336 -16.19 -12.49 -17.27
N MET A 337 -16.56 -11.95 -18.42
CA MET A 337 -16.38 -12.55 -19.74
C MET A 337 -15.12 -11.93 -20.38
N LYS A 338 -14.48 -12.66 -21.32
CA LYS A 338 -13.28 -12.18 -22.01
C LYS A 338 -13.44 -12.05 -23.52
N ILE A 339 -12.72 -11.10 -24.10
CA ILE A 339 -12.46 -10.97 -25.54
C ILE A 339 -11.00 -10.60 -25.78
N ASP A 340 -10.40 -11.19 -26.81
CA ASP A 340 -9.04 -10.86 -27.22
C ASP A 340 -9.06 -10.02 -28.50
N ILE A 341 -8.06 -9.15 -28.66
CA ILE A 341 -7.80 -8.48 -29.94
C ILE A 341 -6.35 -8.70 -30.36
N PRO A 342 -6.07 -8.88 -31.66
CA PRO A 342 -4.70 -9.03 -32.14
C PRO A 342 -3.98 -7.68 -32.13
N ASP A 343 -2.65 -7.73 -31.96
CA ASP A 343 -1.74 -6.61 -32.22
C ASP A 343 -0.57 -7.08 -33.08
N ASP A 344 -0.75 -7.01 -34.39
CA ASP A 344 0.27 -7.46 -35.36
C ASP A 344 1.49 -6.53 -35.42
N SER A 345 1.42 -5.33 -34.83
CA SER A 345 2.49 -4.34 -34.86
C SER A 345 3.49 -4.53 -33.73
N THR A 346 3.02 -4.79 -32.51
CA THR A 346 3.90 -4.93 -31.33
C THR A 346 3.87 -6.31 -30.68
N HIS A 347 2.92 -7.16 -31.09
CA HIS A 347 2.71 -8.52 -30.60
C HIS A 347 2.46 -8.61 -29.09
N TYR A 348 1.80 -7.61 -28.48
CA TYR A 348 1.23 -7.80 -27.15
C TYR A 348 -0.03 -8.68 -27.24
N GLU A 349 -0.20 -9.56 -26.26
CA GLU A 349 -1.46 -10.24 -25.99
C GLU A 349 -2.38 -9.24 -25.27
N ILE A 350 -3.43 -8.75 -25.94
CA ILE A 350 -4.37 -7.77 -25.39
C ILE A 350 -5.73 -8.42 -25.15
N THR A 351 -6.10 -8.56 -23.88
CA THR A 351 -7.36 -9.17 -23.46
C THR A 351 -8.22 -8.15 -22.72
N GLY A 352 -9.50 -8.07 -23.10
CA GLY A 352 -10.51 -7.29 -22.40
C GLY A 352 -11.45 -8.16 -21.60
N TYR A 353 -11.74 -7.72 -20.38
CA TYR A 353 -12.66 -8.36 -19.46
C TYR A 353 -13.83 -7.43 -19.16
N TYR A 354 -15.04 -7.97 -19.27
CA TYR A 354 -16.28 -7.21 -19.09
C TYR A 354 -17.36 -8.03 -18.39
N LEU A 355 -18.26 -7.35 -17.70
CA LEU A 355 -19.45 -7.91 -17.08
C LEU A 355 -20.65 -7.66 -18.00
N THR A 356 -21.61 -8.56 -17.94
CA THR A 356 -22.85 -8.43 -18.72
C THR A 356 -23.94 -7.66 -17.97
N GLU A 357 -23.79 -7.53 -16.66
CA GLU A 357 -24.76 -6.89 -15.78
C GLU A 357 -24.15 -5.62 -15.17
N LEU A 358 -25.00 -4.62 -14.96
CA LEU A 358 -24.65 -3.39 -14.27
C LEU A 358 -24.46 -3.63 -12.76
N PRO A 359 -23.53 -2.92 -12.10
CA PRO A 359 -23.54 -2.84 -10.65
C PRO A 359 -24.82 -2.17 -10.13
N ASP A 360 -25.17 -2.47 -8.87
CA ASP A 360 -26.39 -2.02 -8.19
C ASP A 360 -26.54 -0.50 -8.19
N SER A 361 -25.42 0.23 -8.06
CA SER A 361 -25.40 1.70 -8.10
C SER A 361 -25.93 2.29 -9.41
N LEU A 362 -25.87 1.52 -10.51
CA LEU A 362 -26.35 1.90 -11.83
C LEU A 362 -27.60 1.13 -12.26
N ALA A 363 -28.12 0.23 -11.42
CA ALA A 363 -29.28 -0.61 -11.77
C ALA A 363 -30.53 0.20 -12.16
N ARG A 364 -30.72 1.40 -11.57
CA ARG A 364 -31.82 2.30 -11.92
C ARG A 364 -31.81 2.77 -13.39
N PHE A 365 -30.66 2.72 -14.04
CA PHE A 365 -30.50 3.10 -15.45
C PHE A 365 -30.60 1.92 -16.41
N LYS A 366 -30.77 0.69 -15.91
CA LYS A 366 -30.87 -0.55 -16.70
C LYS A 366 -32.06 -0.56 -17.66
N ASN A 367 -33.16 0.10 -17.32
CA ASN A 367 -34.33 0.24 -18.20
C ASN A 367 -34.38 1.62 -18.89
N GLY A 368 -33.25 2.34 -18.90
CA GLY A 368 -33.14 3.70 -19.41
C GLY A 368 -31.85 3.89 -20.21
N PRO A 369 -31.07 4.96 -19.96
CA PRO A 369 -29.88 5.32 -20.76
C PRO A 369 -28.84 4.20 -20.91
N LEU A 370 -28.77 3.29 -19.93
CA LEU A 370 -27.80 2.20 -19.91
C LEU A 370 -28.39 0.83 -20.29
N GLY A 371 -29.68 0.77 -20.63
CA GLY A 371 -30.36 -0.48 -20.99
C GLY A 371 -29.98 -1.05 -22.36
N ALA A 372 -29.51 -0.19 -23.25
CA ALA A 372 -29.02 -0.59 -24.58
C ALA A 372 -27.50 -0.83 -24.61
N MET A 373 -26.82 -0.85 -23.46
CA MET A 373 -25.40 -1.14 -23.42
C MET A 373 -25.11 -2.51 -24.03
N ALA A 374 -24.08 -2.55 -24.87
CA ALA A 374 -23.50 -3.77 -25.40
C ALA A 374 -22.10 -3.93 -24.82
N PRO A 375 -21.95 -4.45 -23.57
CA PRO A 375 -20.67 -4.51 -22.86
C PRO A 375 -19.52 -5.02 -23.72
N LYS A 376 -19.74 -6.13 -24.43
CA LYS A 376 -18.75 -6.70 -25.36
C LYS A 376 -18.26 -5.71 -26.41
N SER A 377 -19.16 -4.97 -27.06
CA SER A 377 -18.80 -4.00 -28.10
C SER A 377 -18.08 -2.78 -27.53
N MET A 378 -18.51 -2.31 -26.35
CA MET A 378 -17.87 -1.19 -25.65
C MET A 378 -16.45 -1.57 -25.18
N THR A 379 -16.28 -2.78 -24.65
CA THR A 379 -14.96 -3.31 -24.32
C THR A 379 -14.09 -3.44 -25.55
N LYS A 380 -14.63 -3.91 -26.69
CA LYS A 380 -13.87 -3.94 -27.94
C LYS A 380 -13.36 -2.56 -28.33
N TYR A 381 -14.19 -1.51 -28.21
CA TYR A 381 -13.75 -0.13 -28.44
C TYR A 381 -12.63 0.30 -27.47
N ALA A 382 -12.76 0.01 -26.17
CA ALA A 382 -11.71 0.29 -25.19
C ALA A 382 -10.39 -0.42 -25.51
N LEU A 383 -10.47 -1.68 -25.96
CA LEU A 383 -9.29 -2.43 -26.38
C LEU A 383 -8.63 -1.85 -27.63
N GLU A 384 -9.41 -1.37 -28.60
CA GLU A 384 -8.87 -0.67 -29.78
C GLU A 384 -8.07 0.59 -29.38
N GLN A 385 -8.59 1.36 -28.41
CA GLN A 385 -7.85 2.50 -27.84
C GLN A 385 -6.59 2.05 -27.09
N ALA A 386 -6.68 0.98 -26.29
CA ALA A 386 -5.54 0.43 -25.56
C ALA A 386 -4.45 -0.04 -26.53
N ARG A 387 -4.79 -0.74 -27.62
CA ARG A 387 -3.86 -1.18 -28.65
C ARG A 387 -3.15 0.00 -29.31
N ALA A 388 -3.90 1.03 -29.74
CA ALA A 388 -3.31 2.23 -30.32
C ALA A 388 -2.33 2.90 -29.34
N GLN A 389 -2.71 2.99 -28.06
CA GLN A 389 -1.86 3.56 -27.02
C GLN A 389 -0.61 2.71 -26.76
N MET A 390 -0.72 1.38 -26.74
CA MET A 390 0.41 0.46 -26.57
C MET A 390 1.40 0.58 -27.74
N GLN A 391 0.90 0.69 -28.97
CA GLN A 391 1.72 0.94 -30.16
C GLN A 391 2.47 2.28 -30.08
N LEU A 392 1.77 3.34 -29.69
CA LEU A 392 2.36 4.68 -29.52
C LEU A 392 3.40 4.72 -28.41
N CYS A 393 3.10 4.16 -27.24
CA CYS A 393 4.06 4.06 -26.14
C CYS A 393 5.28 3.22 -26.53
N THR A 394 5.08 2.14 -27.28
CA THR A 394 6.19 1.32 -27.78
C THR A 394 7.08 2.11 -28.74
N PHE A 395 6.51 2.96 -29.59
CA PHE A 395 7.27 3.84 -30.47
C PHE A 395 8.12 4.86 -29.69
N TYR A 396 7.56 5.51 -28.66
CA TYR A 396 8.27 6.54 -27.90
C TYR A 396 9.23 6.00 -26.83
N PHE A 397 8.88 4.90 -26.17
CA PHE A 397 9.57 4.43 -24.96
C PHE A 397 10.23 3.05 -25.14
N GLY A 398 10.03 2.41 -26.30
CA GLY A 398 10.43 1.02 -26.52
C GLY A 398 9.40 0.03 -25.98
N LYS A 399 9.59 -1.25 -26.32
CA LYS A 399 8.69 -2.32 -25.88
C LYS A 399 8.74 -2.47 -24.36
N ALA A 400 7.58 -2.49 -23.72
CA ALA A 400 7.45 -2.78 -22.30
C ALA A 400 7.98 -4.19 -22.01
N PRO A 401 8.49 -4.46 -20.79
CA PRO A 401 9.03 -5.78 -20.43
C PRO A 401 7.96 -6.86 -20.23
N TYR A 402 6.73 -6.61 -20.67
CA TYR A 402 5.57 -7.47 -20.53
C TYR A 402 5.14 -8.00 -21.89
N GLU A 403 4.58 -9.21 -21.93
CA GLU A 403 4.05 -9.79 -23.17
C GLU A 403 2.55 -9.56 -23.33
N ASN A 404 1.85 -9.38 -22.20
CA ASN A 404 0.40 -9.28 -22.15
C ASN A 404 -0.07 -8.05 -21.37
N VAL A 405 -1.27 -7.59 -21.69
CA VAL A 405 -2.02 -6.61 -20.91
C VAL A 405 -3.49 -6.99 -20.86
N ALA A 406 -4.02 -7.07 -19.63
CA ALA A 406 -5.43 -7.25 -19.37
C ALA A 406 -6.08 -5.89 -19.11
N ILE A 407 -7.15 -5.58 -19.83
CA ILE A 407 -7.98 -4.39 -19.60
C ILE A 407 -9.30 -4.86 -19.00
N THR A 408 -9.62 -4.39 -17.80
CA THR A 408 -10.83 -4.81 -17.08
C THR A 408 -11.64 -3.58 -16.73
N GLU A 409 -12.96 -3.69 -16.74
CA GLU A 409 -13.79 -2.69 -16.06
C GLU A 409 -13.77 -2.89 -14.54
N GLN A 410 -13.94 -1.79 -13.80
CA GLN A 410 -14.27 -1.81 -12.39
C GLN A 410 -15.57 -1.02 -12.14
N PRO A 411 -16.34 -1.33 -11.09
CA PRO A 411 -17.62 -0.68 -10.83
C PRO A 411 -17.50 0.80 -10.45
N ASP A 412 -16.29 1.29 -10.17
CA ASP A 412 -16.05 2.72 -9.88
C ASP A 412 -16.35 3.58 -11.10
N PHE A 413 -17.06 4.68 -10.87
CA PHE A 413 -17.47 5.57 -11.94
C PHE A 413 -16.38 6.56 -12.36
N ASN A 414 -15.51 7.00 -11.46
CA ASN A 414 -14.60 8.13 -11.71
C ASN A 414 -13.14 7.81 -11.46
N PHE A 415 -12.82 6.59 -11.03
CA PHE A 415 -11.47 6.17 -10.73
C PHE A 415 -11.02 5.03 -11.64
N GLY A 416 -9.84 5.18 -12.23
CA GLY A 416 -9.11 4.13 -12.94
C GLY A 416 -7.80 3.81 -12.21
N GLN A 417 -7.29 2.60 -12.39
CA GLN A 417 -5.97 2.23 -11.85
C GLN A 417 -5.23 1.32 -12.82
N SER A 418 -3.90 1.46 -12.86
CA SER A 418 -3.03 0.57 -13.62
C SER A 418 -2.10 -0.18 -12.70
N TRP A 419 -2.06 -1.49 -12.87
CA TRP A 419 -1.10 -2.42 -12.31
C TRP A 419 -0.18 -2.94 -13.43
N PRO A 420 0.97 -3.53 -13.10
CA PRO A 420 1.79 -4.26 -14.07
C PRO A 420 0.94 -5.32 -14.80
N THR A 421 0.85 -5.22 -16.14
CA THR A 421 0.05 -6.10 -17.03
C THR A 421 -1.48 -6.11 -16.82
N LEU A 422 -2.05 -5.22 -16.00
CA LEU A 422 -3.47 -5.23 -15.65
C LEU A 422 -4.00 -3.81 -15.42
N VAL A 423 -5.00 -3.37 -16.17
CA VAL A 423 -5.57 -2.02 -16.11
C VAL A 423 -7.04 -2.07 -15.76
N TYR A 424 -7.42 -1.36 -14.70
CA TYR A 424 -8.80 -1.12 -14.28
C TYR A 424 -9.28 0.19 -14.89
N LEU A 425 -10.21 0.10 -15.82
CA LEU A 425 -10.91 1.26 -16.34
C LEU A 425 -12.21 1.47 -15.54
N PRO A 426 -12.54 2.73 -15.18
CA PRO A 426 -13.83 3.02 -14.56
C PRO A 426 -14.96 2.61 -15.50
N ILE A 427 -16.13 2.26 -14.95
CA ILE A 427 -17.31 1.92 -15.76
C ILE A 427 -17.71 3.07 -16.69
N SER A 428 -17.40 4.32 -16.33
CA SER A 428 -17.61 5.50 -17.18
C SER A 428 -16.78 5.52 -18.47
N ALA A 429 -15.67 4.77 -18.51
CA ALA A 429 -14.85 4.66 -19.71
C ALA A 429 -15.52 3.82 -20.80
N TYR A 430 -16.48 2.97 -20.43
CA TYR A 430 -17.19 2.09 -21.36
C TYR A 430 -18.49 2.68 -21.89
N ILE A 431 -19.01 3.74 -21.27
CA ILE A 431 -20.20 4.45 -21.76
C ILE A 431 -19.83 5.54 -22.78
N ASP A 432 -20.66 5.69 -23.80
CA ASP A 432 -20.47 6.71 -24.84
C ASP A 432 -20.91 8.13 -24.39
N SER A 433 -20.63 9.13 -25.22
CA SER A 433 -20.97 10.52 -24.92
C SER A 433 -22.47 10.77 -24.77
N THR A 434 -23.31 10.06 -25.52
CA THR A 434 -24.77 10.17 -25.45
C THR A 434 -25.28 9.63 -24.12
N GLN A 435 -24.78 8.46 -23.72
CA GLN A 435 -25.09 7.85 -22.43
C GLN A 435 -24.63 8.72 -21.26
N ARG A 436 -23.42 9.28 -21.32
CA ARG A 436 -22.93 10.23 -20.31
C ARG A 436 -23.83 11.46 -20.20
N TRP A 437 -24.23 12.04 -21.33
CA TRP A 437 -25.16 13.17 -21.33
C TRP A 437 -26.51 12.77 -20.72
N MET A 438 -27.06 11.60 -21.04
CA MET A 438 -28.31 11.15 -20.43
C MET A 438 -28.21 10.85 -18.92
N LEU A 439 -27.01 10.62 -18.38
CA LEU A 439 -26.78 10.36 -16.96
C LEU A 439 -26.59 11.64 -16.13
N PHE A 440 -26.02 12.69 -16.71
CA PHE A 440 -25.59 13.90 -15.98
C PHE A 440 -25.98 15.24 -16.60
N GLY A 441 -26.54 15.23 -17.82
CA GLY A 441 -26.84 16.40 -18.63
C GLY A 441 -28.26 16.90 -18.51
#